data_AF-A0A183GUN1-F1
#
_entry.id   AF-A0A183GUN1-F1
#
_cell.length_a   1.000
_cell.length_b   1.000
_cell.length_c   1.000
_cell.angle_alpha   90.00
_cell.angle_beta   90.00
_cell.angle_gamma   90.00
#
_symmetry.space_group_name_H-M   'P 1'
#
loop_
_entity.id
_entity.type
_entity.pdbx_description
1 polymer ?
#
loop_
_entity_poly.entity_id
_entity_poly.type
_entity_poly.pdbx_seq_one_letter_code
_entity_poly.pdbx_strand_id
1 'polypeptide(L)'
;MEEKQKVFQEHINRKVLIDWIRVLGLPNPHKKKFDVLLDDFAKDILGYPAEKPSPFSWPTNAGIYANHPAVRVRISYEFWRYFMKEGRKRLYEYNRTNGTRIIITREKTMSVQEQDRLGLYIRKMIRLACEHNKTKIPEVVMAKGQLRIGALMPMKPAIAAIKLNVNMNDWNGTPLESMLTDKEKELLEVL
;
A
#
# COMPACT_ATOMS: atom_id res chain seq x y z
N MET A 1 12.53 2.00 27.13
CA MET A 1 11.34 2.88 27.28
C MET A 1 10.94 3.47 25.93
N GLU A 2 11.92 3.94 25.15
CA GLU A 2 11.74 4.51 23.81
C GLU A 2 11.16 3.50 22.78
N GLU A 3 11.64 2.26 22.76
CA GLU A 3 11.12 1.17 21.89
C GLU A 3 9.61 0.97 22.07
N LYS A 4 9.16 0.85 23.33
CA LYS A 4 7.74 0.64 23.67
C LYS A 4 6.88 1.83 23.25
N GLN A 5 7.39 3.05 23.38
CA GLN A 5 6.70 4.26 22.91
C GLN A 5 6.60 4.29 21.37
N LYS A 6 7.67 3.94 20.65
CA LYS A 6 7.66 3.84 19.18
C LYS A 6 6.64 2.80 18.69
N VAL A 7 6.63 1.61 19.29
CA VAL A 7 5.67 0.55 18.95
C VAL A 7 4.23 1.00 19.23
N PHE A 8 3.99 1.66 20.36
CA PHE A 8 2.67 2.20 20.71
C PHE A 8 2.21 3.29 19.73
N GLN A 9 3.09 4.24 19.40
CA GLN A 9 2.81 5.30 18.44
C GLN A 9 2.52 4.73 17.04
N GLU A 10 3.29 3.74 16.60
CA GLU A 10 3.06 3.03 15.35
C GLU A 10 1.69 2.34 15.33
N HIS A 11 1.27 1.73 16.44
CA HIS A 11 -0.06 1.14 16.56
C HIS A 11 -1.18 2.18 16.41
N ILE A 12 -1.03 3.34 17.07
CA ILE A 12 -1.96 4.47 16.91
C ILE A 12 -2.00 4.94 15.45
N ASN A 13 -0.83 5.17 14.84
CA ASN A 13 -0.73 5.65 13.47
C ASN A 13 -1.41 4.70 12.48
N ARG A 14 -1.23 3.38 12.64
CA ARG A 14 -1.93 2.37 11.82
C ARG A 14 -3.44 2.44 11.96
N LYS A 15 -3.93 2.61 13.19
CA LYS A 15 -5.37 2.75 13.46
C LYS A 15 -5.93 4.02 12.85
N VAL A 16 -5.20 5.13 12.89
CA VAL A 16 -5.62 6.38 12.25
C VAL A 16 -5.65 6.22 10.73
N LEU A 17 -4.57 5.72 10.11
CA LEU A 17 -4.43 5.65 8.66
C LEU A 17 -5.33 4.62 7.97
N ILE A 18 -6.00 3.73 8.72
CA ILE A 18 -6.87 2.69 8.14
C ILE A 18 -8.02 3.27 7.30
N ASP A 19 -8.50 4.47 7.69
CA ASP A 19 -9.58 5.21 7.05
C ASP A 19 -9.04 6.27 6.08
N TRP A 20 -7.73 6.35 5.86
CA TRP A 20 -7.16 7.32 4.93
C TRP A 20 -6.78 6.65 3.62
N ILE A 21 -7.12 7.32 2.53
CA ILE A 21 -6.69 6.94 1.18
C ILE A 21 -5.98 8.10 0.52
N ARG A 22 -5.25 7.75 -0.54
CA ARG A 22 -4.76 8.67 -1.54
C ARG A 22 -5.43 8.34 -2.87
N VAL A 23 -6.04 9.35 -3.47
CA VAL A 23 -6.56 9.33 -4.84
C VAL A 23 -5.52 9.99 -5.74
N LEU A 24 -5.06 9.26 -6.74
CA LEU A 24 -4.00 9.67 -7.66
C LEU A 24 -4.53 9.67 -9.10
N GLY A 25 -4.02 10.59 -9.92
CA GLY A 25 -4.33 10.60 -11.36
C GLY A 25 -5.76 10.98 -11.70
N LEU A 26 -6.52 11.56 -10.76
CA LEU A 26 -7.87 12.07 -10.98
C LEU A 26 -7.81 13.42 -11.71
N PRO A 27 -8.30 13.54 -12.95
CA PRO A 27 -8.26 14.79 -13.69
C PRO A 27 -9.11 15.87 -13.02
N ASN A 28 -8.60 17.10 -13.00
CA ASN A 28 -9.33 18.27 -12.48
C ASN A 28 -9.15 19.49 -13.40
N PRO A 29 -9.68 19.44 -14.64
CA PRO A 29 -9.45 20.48 -15.64
C PRO A 29 -10.01 21.85 -15.21
N HIS A 30 -11.10 21.86 -14.45
CA HIS A 30 -11.75 23.09 -13.97
C HIS A 30 -11.25 23.57 -12.61
N LYS A 31 -10.18 22.95 -12.07
CA LYS A 31 -9.64 23.28 -10.75
C LYS A 31 -10.71 23.34 -9.65
N LYS A 32 -11.66 22.41 -9.69
CA LYS A 32 -12.70 22.25 -8.67
C LYS A 32 -12.06 22.08 -7.30
N LYS A 33 -12.72 22.60 -6.26
CA LYS A 33 -12.35 22.31 -4.86
C LYS A 33 -12.44 20.80 -4.62
N PHE A 34 -11.61 20.29 -3.71
CA PHE A 34 -11.52 18.84 -3.51
C PHE A 34 -12.82 18.20 -3.06
N ASP A 35 -13.63 18.85 -2.23
CA ASP A 35 -14.93 18.30 -1.81
C ASP A 35 -15.84 18.03 -3.02
N VAL A 36 -15.92 18.99 -3.95
CA VAL A 36 -16.72 18.86 -5.16
C VAL A 36 -16.12 17.82 -6.10
N LEU A 37 -14.80 17.86 -6.32
CA LEU A 37 -14.11 16.90 -7.18
C LEU A 37 -14.30 15.45 -6.71
N LEU A 38 -14.25 15.24 -5.39
CA LEU A 38 -14.39 13.92 -4.79
C LEU A 38 -15.84 13.44 -4.75
N ASP A 39 -16.80 14.35 -4.62
CA ASP A 39 -18.22 14.02 -4.73
C ASP A 39 -18.58 13.56 -6.16
N ASP A 40 -18.15 14.31 -7.18
CA ASP A 40 -18.26 13.92 -8.59
C ASP A 40 -17.57 12.56 -8.83
N PHE A 41 -16.37 12.37 -8.29
CA PHE A 41 -15.65 11.10 -8.38
C PHE A 41 -16.44 9.94 -7.76
N ALA A 42 -17.03 10.13 -6.58
CA ALA A 42 -17.81 9.09 -5.92
C ALA A 42 -19.06 8.72 -6.72
N LYS A 43 -19.81 9.72 -7.20
CA LYS A 43 -21.11 9.52 -7.83
C LYS A 43 -20.97 9.11 -9.30
N ASP A 44 -20.23 9.90 -10.07
CA ASP A 44 -20.20 9.77 -11.53
C ASP A 44 -19.26 8.65 -11.98
N ILE A 45 -18.14 8.45 -11.28
CA ILE A 45 -17.14 7.44 -11.64
C ILE A 45 -17.34 6.14 -10.85
N LEU A 46 -17.45 6.24 -9.53
CA LEU A 46 -17.56 5.05 -8.67
C LEU A 46 -19.00 4.54 -8.53
N GLY A 47 -20.01 5.32 -8.92
CA GLY A 47 -21.42 4.94 -8.78
C GLY A 47 -21.90 4.82 -7.33
N TYR A 48 -21.24 5.51 -6.40
CA TYR A 48 -21.62 5.47 -4.99
C TYR A 48 -23.02 6.09 -4.81
N PRO A 49 -23.97 5.41 -4.13
CA PRO A 49 -25.35 5.88 -4.08
C PRO A 49 -25.51 7.21 -3.35
N ALA A 50 -26.37 8.10 -3.88
CA ALA A 50 -26.54 9.46 -3.37
C ALA A 50 -27.28 9.51 -2.02
N GLU A 51 -28.09 8.50 -1.72
CA GLU A 51 -28.80 8.34 -0.46
C GLU A 51 -27.88 7.90 0.70
N LYS A 52 -26.63 7.52 0.40
CA LYS A 52 -25.66 7.11 1.41
C LYS A 52 -24.93 8.30 2.02
N PRO A 53 -24.41 8.15 3.26
CA PRO A 53 -23.58 9.18 3.90
C PRO A 53 -22.36 9.52 3.06
N SER A 54 -21.86 10.75 3.22
CA SER A 54 -20.70 11.25 2.48
C SER A 54 -19.55 10.22 2.46
N PRO A 55 -19.04 9.86 1.28
CA PRO A 55 -17.98 8.87 1.15
C PRO A 55 -16.63 9.39 1.65
N PHE A 56 -16.46 10.71 1.62
CA PHE A 56 -15.19 11.40 1.79
C PHE A 56 -15.30 12.54 2.81
N SER A 57 -14.21 12.78 3.54
CA SER A 57 -14.09 13.88 4.48
C SER A 57 -12.62 14.29 4.63
N TRP A 58 -12.39 15.56 4.99
CA TRP A 58 -11.05 16.12 5.22
C TRP A 58 -10.09 15.98 4.02
N PRO A 59 -10.49 16.39 2.80
CA PRO A 59 -9.59 16.32 1.68
C PRO A 59 -8.44 17.30 1.82
N THR A 60 -7.24 16.83 1.52
CA THR A 60 -6.00 17.61 1.61
C THR A 60 -5.12 17.33 0.38
N ASN A 61 -4.32 18.32 0.00
CA ASN A 61 -3.36 18.16 -1.07
C ASN A 61 -2.25 17.19 -0.63
N ALA A 62 -1.93 16.21 -1.47
CA ALA A 62 -0.89 15.21 -1.26
C ALA A 62 0.18 15.25 -2.36
N GLY A 63 0.31 16.38 -3.07
CA GLY A 63 1.30 16.61 -4.12
C GLY A 63 0.70 16.43 -5.53
N ILE A 64 1.56 16.09 -6.48
CA ILE A 64 1.20 15.93 -7.89
C ILE A 64 1.57 14.51 -8.34
N TYR A 65 0.68 13.87 -9.09
CA TYR A 65 0.90 12.58 -9.73
C TYR A 65 0.44 12.64 -11.19
N ALA A 66 1.36 12.37 -12.13
CA ALA A 66 1.06 12.36 -13.57
C ALA A 66 0.30 13.62 -14.04
N ASN A 67 0.79 14.81 -13.67
CA ASN A 67 0.18 16.13 -13.95
C ASN A 67 -1.21 16.36 -13.33
N HIS A 68 -1.65 15.51 -12.40
CA HIS A 68 -2.90 15.67 -11.67
C HIS A 68 -2.64 15.84 -10.16
N PRO A 69 -3.50 16.57 -9.43
CA PRO A 69 -3.37 16.66 -7.99
C PRO A 69 -3.56 15.27 -7.36
N ALA A 70 -2.66 14.92 -6.44
CA ALA A 70 -2.86 13.81 -5.54
C ALA A 70 -3.68 14.31 -4.35
N VAL A 71 -4.76 13.63 -4.02
CA VAL A 71 -5.65 14.03 -2.91
C VAL A 71 -5.58 12.98 -1.82
N ARG A 72 -5.21 13.39 -0.61
CA ARG A 72 -5.36 12.57 0.60
C ARG A 72 -6.71 12.88 1.21
N VAL A 73 -7.47 11.85 1.54
CA VAL A 73 -8.82 12.02 2.08
C VAL A 73 -9.18 10.88 3.03
N ARG A 74 -10.00 11.17 4.04
CA ARG A 74 -10.58 10.17 4.93
C ARG A 74 -11.86 9.61 4.34
N ILE A 75 -12.01 8.29 4.37
CA ILE A 75 -13.20 7.59 3.85
C ILE A 75 -14.13 7.11 4.96
N SER A 76 -15.40 6.93 4.63
CA SER A 76 -16.34 6.21 5.48
C SER A 76 -16.21 4.69 5.31
N TYR A 77 -16.56 3.93 6.36
CA TYR A 77 -16.61 2.47 6.29
C TYR A 77 -17.61 1.97 5.23
N GLU A 78 -18.77 2.63 5.12
CA GLU A 78 -19.79 2.29 4.13
C GLU A 78 -19.28 2.43 2.70
N PHE A 79 -18.60 3.55 2.41
CA PHE A 79 -17.94 3.76 1.13
C PHE A 79 -16.88 2.70 0.87
N TRP A 80 -16.02 2.39 1.84
CA TRP A 80 -14.98 1.38 1.62
C TRP A 80 -15.56 0.00 1.28
N ARG A 81 -16.62 -0.41 2.01
CA ARG A 81 -17.31 -1.67 1.75
C ARG A 81 -17.93 -1.69 0.34
N TYR A 82 -18.59 -0.60 -0.05
CA TYR A 82 -19.14 -0.45 -1.41
C TYR A 82 -18.02 -0.51 -2.46
N PHE A 83 -16.94 0.23 -2.27
CA PHE A 83 -15.83 0.30 -3.21
C PHE A 83 -15.19 -1.07 -3.43
N MET A 84 -14.98 -1.85 -2.37
CA MET A 84 -14.41 -3.19 -2.48
C MET A 84 -15.32 -4.18 -3.20
N LYS A 85 -16.65 -4.00 -3.12
CA LYS A 85 -17.63 -4.88 -3.76
C LYS A 85 -17.87 -4.52 -5.23
N GLU A 86 -18.06 -3.23 -5.52
CA GLU A 86 -18.56 -2.76 -6.83
C GLU A 86 -17.71 -1.62 -7.41
N GLY A 87 -17.34 -0.63 -6.58
CA GLY A 87 -16.62 0.56 -7.04
C GLY A 87 -15.26 0.28 -7.69
N ARG A 88 -14.54 -0.76 -7.25
CA ARG A 88 -13.23 -1.16 -7.82
C ARG A 88 -13.36 -1.61 -9.27
N LYS A 89 -14.40 -2.36 -9.61
CA LYS A 89 -14.67 -2.82 -10.98
C LYS A 89 -15.04 -1.63 -11.86
N ARG A 90 -15.91 -0.74 -11.37
CA ARG A 90 -16.30 0.49 -12.07
C ARG A 90 -15.11 1.40 -12.34
N LEU A 91 -14.23 1.60 -11.36
CA LEU A 91 -13.00 2.39 -11.54
C LEU A 91 -12.08 1.80 -12.62
N TYR A 92 -11.95 0.48 -12.64
CA TYR A 92 -11.17 -0.22 -13.66
C TYR A 92 -11.76 -0.02 -15.06
N GLU A 93 -13.07 -0.19 -15.20
CA GLU A 93 -13.80 0.01 -16.46
C GLU A 93 -13.70 1.47 -16.94
N TYR A 94 -13.91 2.44 -16.04
CA TYR A 94 -13.76 3.85 -16.35
C TYR A 94 -12.36 4.18 -16.86
N ASN A 95 -11.32 3.70 -16.17
CA ASN A 95 -9.93 3.89 -16.59
C ASN A 95 -9.66 3.30 -17.98
N ARG A 96 -10.19 2.10 -18.26
CA ARG A 96 -10.03 1.44 -19.55
C ARG A 96 -10.74 2.21 -20.67
N THR A 97 -11.96 2.68 -20.44
CA THR A 97 -12.78 3.38 -21.44
C THR A 97 -12.26 4.79 -21.74
N ASN A 98 -11.79 5.51 -20.72
CA ASN A 98 -11.40 6.92 -20.85
C ASN A 98 -9.89 7.13 -21.01
N GLY A 99 -9.10 6.05 -21.07
CA GLY A 99 -7.63 6.14 -21.15
C GLY A 99 -6.98 6.79 -19.93
N THR A 100 -7.65 6.78 -18.77
CA THR A 100 -7.13 7.36 -17.53
C THR A 100 -6.43 6.33 -16.65
N ARG A 101 -5.65 6.82 -15.68
CA ARG A 101 -4.98 5.99 -14.67
C ARG A 101 -5.25 6.49 -13.26
N ILE A 102 -6.53 6.51 -12.90
CA ILE A 102 -6.97 6.87 -11.56
C ILE A 102 -6.67 5.71 -10.62
N ILE A 103 -6.03 5.99 -9.49
CA ILE A 103 -5.62 4.98 -8.51
C ILE A 103 -6.14 5.40 -7.13
N ILE A 104 -6.77 4.46 -6.43
CA ILE A 104 -7.08 4.57 -5.00
C ILE A 104 -6.14 3.65 -4.22
N THR A 105 -5.36 4.21 -3.32
CA THR A 105 -4.47 3.46 -2.42
C THR A 105 -4.75 3.84 -0.98
N ARG A 106 -4.87 2.86 -0.08
CA ARG A 106 -4.89 3.13 1.37
C ARG A 106 -3.55 3.70 1.81
N GLU A 107 -3.61 4.74 2.65
CA GLU A 107 -2.43 5.26 3.33
C GLU A 107 -1.90 4.21 4.32
N LYS A 108 -0.58 4.21 4.49
CA LYS A 108 0.14 3.26 5.33
C LYS A 108 1.22 4.01 6.09
N THR A 109 1.58 3.54 7.27
CA THR A 109 2.76 4.07 7.98
C THR A 109 4.03 3.76 7.17
N MET A 110 5.10 4.52 7.39
CA MET A 110 6.37 4.29 6.71
C MET A 110 6.87 2.86 6.95
N SER A 111 6.80 2.37 8.19
CA SER A 111 7.16 0.99 8.54
C SER A 111 6.46 -0.05 7.65
N VAL A 112 5.15 0.08 7.45
CA VAL A 112 4.39 -0.85 6.61
C VAL A 112 4.75 -0.69 5.13
N GLN A 113 4.91 0.56 4.65
CA GLN A 113 5.31 0.82 3.26
C GLN A 113 6.69 0.24 2.94
N GLU A 114 7.64 0.31 3.87
CA GLU A 114 8.98 -0.23 3.69
C GLU A 114 8.99 -1.75 3.65
N GLN A 115 8.17 -2.41 4.49
CA GLN A 115 7.98 -3.86 4.38
C GLN A 115 7.41 -4.24 3.01
N ASP A 116 6.44 -3.50 2.49
CA ASP A 116 5.90 -3.74 1.14
C ASP A 116 6.96 -3.55 0.05
N ARG A 117 7.76 -2.47 0.13
CA ARG A 117 8.86 -2.20 -0.81
C ARG A 117 9.92 -3.30 -0.74
N LEU A 118 10.27 -3.76 0.45
CA LEU A 118 11.20 -4.85 0.65
C LEU A 118 10.66 -6.17 0.10
N GLY A 119 9.37 -6.46 0.28
CA GLY A 119 8.73 -7.63 -0.34
C GLY A 119 8.81 -7.62 -1.88
N LEU A 120 8.64 -6.45 -2.50
CA LEU A 120 8.82 -6.29 -3.95
C LEU A 120 10.29 -6.45 -4.37
N TYR A 121 11.23 -5.93 -3.57
CA TYR A 121 12.66 -6.11 -3.79
C TYR A 121 13.05 -7.59 -3.74
N ILE A 122 12.65 -8.31 -2.69
CA ILE A 122 12.90 -9.76 -2.55
C ILE A 122 12.31 -10.52 -3.73
N ARG A 123 11.09 -10.17 -4.17
CA ARG A 123 10.47 -10.78 -5.36
C ARG A 123 11.31 -10.57 -6.63
N LYS A 124 11.89 -9.39 -6.81
CA LYS A 124 12.81 -9.12 -7.93
C LYS A 124 14.08 -9.98 -7.80
N MET A 125 14.68 -10.06 -6.62
CA MET A 125 15.91 -10.83 -6.40
C MET A 125 15.70 -12.33 -6.62
N ILE A 126 14.60 -12.90 -6.11
CA ILE A 126 14.24 -14.31 -6.36
C ILE A 126 14.10 -14.57 -7.86
N ARG A 127 13.42 -13.67 -8.59
CA ARG A 127 13.26 -13.81 -10.03
C ARG A 127 14.61 -13.86 -10.74
N LEU A 128 15.49 -12.89 -10.46
CA LEU A 128 16.82 -12.82 -11.07
C LEU A 128 17.66 -14.06 -10.77
N ALA A 129 17.64 -14.55 -9.53
CA ALA A 129 18.36 -15.77 -9.13
C ALA A 129 17.82 -17.02 -9.85
N CYS A 130 16.50 -17.16 -9.97
CA CYS A 130 15.88 -18.27 -10.69
C CYS A 130 16.17 -18.22 -12.20
N GLU A 131 16.13 -17.03 -12.81
CA GLU A 131 16.46 -16.81 -14.22
C GLU A 131 17.92 -17.19 -14.50
N HIS A 132 18.85 -16.72 -13.65
CA HIS A 132 20.28 -17.07 -13.76
C HIS A 132 20.52 -18.58 -13.64
N ASN A 133 19.86 -19.23 -12.66
CA ASN A 133 20.04 -20.66 -12.39
C ASN A 133 19.15 -21.56 -13.26
N LYS A 134 18.35 -20.99 -14.18
CA LYS A 134 17.37 -21.71 -15.03
C LYS A 134 16.40 -22.58 -14.22
N THR A 135 16.03 -22.12 -13.03
CA THR A 135 15.07 -22.81 -12.16
C THR A 135 13.68 -22.20 -12.25
N LYS A 136 12.67 -22.96 -11.83
CA LYS A 136 11.29 -22.48 -11.80
C LYS A 136 11.15 -21.36 -10.78
N ILE A 137 10.64 -20.20 -11.24
CA ILE A 137 10.34 -19.08 -10.37
C ILE A 137 9.16 -19.45 -9.46
N PRO A 138 9.30 -19.41 -8.13
CA PRO A 138 8.19 -19.66 -7.23
C PRO A 138 7.18 -18.51 -7.27
N GLU A 139 5.93 -18.80 -6.88
CA GLU A 139 4.95 -17.74 -6.67
C GLU A 139 5.34 -16.90 -5.45
N VAL A 140 5.49 -15.58 -5.63
CA VAL A 140 5.83 -14.64 -4.56
C VAL A 140 4.73 -13.60 -4.42
N VAL A 141 4.04 -13.61 -3.28
CA VAL A 141 2.85 -12.76 -3.02
C VAL A 141 2.98 -12.08 -1.66
N MET A 142 2.64 -10.79 -1.63
CA MET A 142 2.44 -10.04 -0.39
C MET A 142 0.97 -10.15 0.04
N ALA A 143 0.72 -10.61 1.26
CA ALA A 143 -0.62 -10.70 1.85
C ALA A 143 -0.58 -10.32 3.33
N LYS A 144 -1.44 -9.40 3.76
CA LYS A 144 -1.57 -8.95 5.16
C LYS A 144 -0.22 -8.55 5.81
N GLY A 145 0.69 -7.94 5.04
CA GLY A 145 2.03 -7.53 5.51
C GLY A 145 3.04 -8.68 5.63
N GLN A 146 2.70 -9.88 5.16
CA GLN A 146 3.60 -11.03 5.10
C GLN A 146 3.91 -11.39 3.65
N LEU A 147 5.12 -11.89 3.43
CA LEU A 147 5.62 -12.41 2.17
C LEU A 147 5.42 -13.93 2.16
N ARG A 148 4.67 -14.42 1.16
CA ARG A 148 4.49 -15.86 0.88
C ARG A 148 5.32 -16.21 -0.36
N ILE A 149 6.16 -17.24 -0.24
CA ILE A 149 7.05 -17.71 -1.31
C ILE A 149 6.81 -19.20 -1.52
N GLY A 150 6.12 -19.58 -2.60
CA GLY A 150 5.74 -20.97 -2.86
C GLY A 150 5.02 -21.60 -1.68
N ALA A 151 5.55 -22.73 -1.20
CA ALA A 151 5.01 -23.48 -0.07
C ALA A 151 5.61 -23.08 1.30
N LEU A 152 6.49 -22.07 1.35
CA LEU A 152 7.09 -21.62 2.62
C LEU A 152 6.06 -20.92 3.50
N MET A 153 6.22 -21.06 4.82
CA MET A 153 5.40 -20.35 5.79
C MET A 153 5.49 -18.83 5.57
N PRO A 154 4.36 -18.11 5.47
CA PRO A 154 4.36 -16.66 5.32
C PRO A 154 5.12 -15.98 6.45
N MET A 155 6.00 -15.04 6.10
CA MET A 155 6.84 -14.36 7.08
C MET A 155 6.97 -12.87 6.73
N LYS A 156 7.43 -12.07 7.69
CA LYS A 156 7.69 -10.66 7.46
C LYS A 156 8.82 -10.49 6.42
N PRO A 157 8.73 -9.52 5.49
CA PRO A 157 9.76 -9.29 4.48
C PRO A 157 11.18 -9.16 5.04
N ALA A 158 11.37 -8.44 6.15
CA ALA A 158 12.68 -8.34 6.80
C ALA A 158 13.25 -9.70 7.24
N ILE A 159 12.41 -10.58 7.81
CA ILE A 159 12.79 -11.94 8.19
C ILE A 159 13.11 -12.79 6.96
N ALA A 160 12.31 -12.64 5.89
CA ALA A 160 12.56 -13.36 4.63
C ALA A 160 13.90 -12.95 4.00
N ALA A 161 14.25 -11.66 4.01
CA ALA A 161 15.51 -11.18 3.46
C ALA A 161 16.70 -11.86 4.14
N ILE A 162 16.66 -12.01 5.46
CA ILE A 162 17.73 -12.63 6.24
C ILE A 162 17.76 -14.15 6.00
N LYS A 163 16.62 -14.84 6.11
CA LYS A 163 16.54 -16.29 5.90
C LYS A 163 16.95 -16.74 4.49
N LEU A 164 16.73 -15.90 3.49
CA LEU A 164 17.09 -16.18 2.10
C LEU A 164 18.47 -15.63 1.72
N ASN A 165 19.18 -15.00 2.66
CA ASN A 165 20.45 -14.32 2.43
C ASN A 165 20.40 -13.41 1.19
N VAL A 166 19.36 -12.57 1.12
CA VAL A 166 19.14 -11.69 -0.04
C VAL A 166 20.23 -10.63 -0.08
N ASN A 167 20.87 -10.47 -1.25
CA ASN A 167 21.81 -9.38 -1.46
C ASN A 167 21.08 -8.03 -1.35
N MET A 168 21.55 -7.17 -0.43
CA MET A 168 20.95 -5.87 -0.12
C MET A 168 21.72 -4.68 -0.73
N ASN A 169 22.74 -4.90 -1.55
CA ASN A 169 23.57 -3.82 -2.10
C ASN A 169 22.78 -2.78 -2.91
N ASP A 170 21.75 -3.22 -3.63
CA ASP A 170 20.88 -2.35 -4.44
C ASP A 170 19.65 -1.86 -3.65
N TRP A 171 19.54 -2.18 -2.36
CA TRP A 171 18.44 -1.73 -1.52
C TRP A 171 18.68 -0.30 -1.04
N ASN A 172 17.71 0.58 -1.30
CA ASN A 172 17.77 2.00 -0.98
C ASN A 172 16.72 2.45 0.06
N GLY A 173 16.18 1.51 0.83
CA GLY A 173 15.25 1.81 1.92
C GLY A 173 15.93 1.70 3.29
N THR A 174 15.10 1.70 4.34
CA THR A 174 15.59 1.53 5.72
C THR A 174 16.40 0.24 5.89
N PRO A 175 17.50 0.25 6.69
CA PRO A 175 18.30 -0.93 6.98
C PRO A 175 17.48 -2.07 7.59
N LEU A 176 17.87 -3.32 7.29
CA LEU A 176 17.14 -4.51 7.75
C LEU A 176 17.03 -4.56 9.28
N GLU A 177 18.08 -4.20 10.00
CA GLU A 177 18.14 -4.26 11.46
C GLU A 177 17.08 -3.36 12.11
N SER A 178 16.85 -2.18 11.53
CA SER A 178 15.81 -1.24 11.99
C SER A 178 14.39 -1.65 11.61
N MET A 179 14.24 -2.65 10.74
CA MET A 179 12.94 -3.20 10.36
C MET A 179 12.52 -4.38 11.25
N LEU A 180 13.42 -4.90 12.10
CA LEU A 180 13.18 -6.01 13.02
C LEU A 180 12.79 -5.51 14.42
N THR A 181 11.94 -6.29 15.09
CA THR A 181 11.72 -6.12 16.55
C THR A 181 12.88 -6.72 17.34
N ASP A 182 13.07 -6.31 18.60
CA ASP A 182 14.11 -6.88 19.47
C ASP A 182 14.00 -8.41 19.58
N LYS A 183 12.79 -8.93 19.76
CA LYS A 183 12.54 -10.38 19.78
C LYS A 183 12.94 -11.06 18.47
N GLU A 184 12.73 -10.40 17.33
CA GLU A 184 13.13 -10.93 16.02
C GLU A 184 14.66 -10.95 15.88
N LYS A 185 15.37 -9.94 16.40
CA LYS A 185 16.83 -9.89 16.39
C LYS A 185 17.42 -11.00 17.27
N GLU A 186 16.92 -11.15 18.50
CA GLU A 186 17.34 -12.20 19.43
C GLU A 186 17.16 -13.60 18.81
N LEU A 187 16.06 -13.84 18.11
CA LEU A 187 15.80 -15.13 17.44
C LEU A 187 16.73 -15.40 16.25
N LEU A 188 17.32 -14.36 15.67
CA LEU A 188 18.22 -14.47 14.52
C LEU A 188 19.69 -14.54 14.92
N GLU A 189 20.08 -14.01 16.08
CA GLU A 189 21.44 -14.15 16.63
C GLU A 189 21.79 -15.58 17.08
N VAL A 190 20.78 -16.45 17.22
CA VAL A 190 20.93 -17.86 17.63
C VAL A 190 21.02 -18.82 16.42
N LEU A 191 20.94 -18.30 15.18
CA LEU A 191 21.03 -19.06 13.93
C LEU A 191 22.41 -18.90 13.28
#